data_AF-A0A9X2YHY6-F1
#
_entry.id   AF-A0A9X2YHY6-F1
#
_cell.length_a   1.000
_cell.length_b   1.000
_cell.length_c   1.000
_cell.angle_alpha   90.00
_cell.angle_beta   90.00
_cell.angle_gamma   90.00
#
_symmetry.space_group_name_H-M   'P 1'
#
loop_
_entity.id
_entity.type
_entity.pdbx_description
1 polymer ?
#
loop_
_entity_poly.entity_id
_entity_poly.type
_entity_poly.pdbx_seq_one_letter_code
_entity_poly.pdbx_strand_id
1 'polypeptide(L)'
;HVSLSGGHGAGVLGAPPGIPAPPYMGYPEEVVSGLSEGYGDDVHGELLKRTMFIHGNVFPNLSFLNAFIAKDGQSMPMPILTLRQWRPLDAARMEVWSWFFVERNAPEEFKQQSFETYVRTFGVGGVFEQDDAEIFQAITKGTRGELAGGVELNLEMGLDNLAPDPTWLGPGRPLASGYAEQNQREYWKQYFDYLTTPRRDENV
;
A
#
# COMPACT_ATOMS: atom_id res chain seq x y z
N HIS A 1 7.53 8.35 -0.30
CA HIS A 1 7.75 6.97 0.19
C HIS A 1 8.14 7.03 1.66
N VAL A 2 7.74 6.07 2.49
CA VAL A 2 8.08 6.02 3.91
C VAL A 2 8.51 4.60 4.26
N SER A 3 9.79 4.43 4.59
CA SER A 3 10.33 3.15 5.07
C SER A 3 10.26 3.07 6.59
N LEU A 4 9.87 1.91 7.10
CA LEU A 4 9.77 1.61 8.53
C LEU A 4 10.73 0.47 8.88
N SER A 5 10.99 0.26 10.18
CA SER A 5 11.77 -0.90 10.64
C SER A 5 11.04 -2.22 10.33
N GLY A 6 11.77 -3.35 10.31
CA GLY A 6 11.16 -4.67 10.19
C GLY A 6 10.67 -5.02 8.79
N GLY A 7 11.19 -4.37 7.74
CA GLY A 7 10.76 -4.59 6.35
C GLY A 7 9.39 -4.00 6.01
N HIS A 8 8.76 -3.26 6.94
CA HIS A 8 7.51 -2.56 6.70
C HIS A 8 7.73 -1.28 5.87
N GLY A 9 6.73 -0.87 5.11
CA GLY A 9 6.80 0.39 4.38
C GLY A 9 5.48 0.79 3.74
N ALA A 10 5.32 2.10 3.53
CA ALA A 10 4.16 2.68 2.87
C ALA A 10 4.58 3.76 1.86
N GLY A 11 3.78 3.98 0.83
CA GLY A 11 3.73 5.21 0.07
C GLY A 11 2.50 5.99 0.50
N VAL A 12 2.67 7.29 0.71
CA VAL A 12 1.60 8.24 1.01
C VAL A 12 1.69 9.34 -0.04
N LEU A 13 0.66 9.46 -0.87
CA LEU A 13 0.64 10.31 -2.05
C LEU A 13 -0.54 11.26 -1.98
N GLY A 14 -0.28 12.56 -2.17
CA GLY A 14 -1.31 13.58 -2.30
C GLY A 14 -1.62 13.93 -3.76
N ALA A 15 -2.55 14.85 -3.95
CA ALA A 15 -2.82 15.41 -5.27
C ALA A 15 -1.64 16.28 -5.75
N PRO A 16 -1.34 16.30 -7.08
CA PRO A 16 -0.37 17.23 -7.63
C PRO A 16 -0.74 18.70 -7.35
N PRO A 17 0.24 19.61 -7.27
CA PRO A 17 -0.03 21.04 -7.14
C PRO A 17 -0.99 21.54 -8.23
N GLY A 18 -2.04 22.27 -7.83
CA GLY A 18 -3.02 22.84 -8.76
C GLY A 18 -4.15 21.90 -9.18
N ILE A 19 -4.12 20.62 -8.79
CA ILE A 19 -5.25 19.70 -8.97
C ILE A 19 -6.12 19.77 -7.70
N PRO A 20 -7.37 20.24 -7.78
CA PRO A 20 -8.27 20.23 -6.64
C PRO A 20 -8.55 18.79 -6.20
N ALA A 21 -8.46 18.55 -4.90
CA ALA A 21 -8.85 17.29 -4.28
C ALA A 21 -9.62 17.59 -2.99
N PRO A 22 -10.66 16.82 -2.67
CA PRO A 22 -11.34 16.96 -1.40
C PRO A 22 -10.37 16.65 -0.25
N PRO A 23 -10.45 17.38 0.87
CA PRO A 23 -9.66 17.01 2.04
C PRO A 23 -10.08 15.63 2.54
N TYR A 24 -9.16 14.93 3.20
CA TYR A 24 -9.41 13.61 3.79
C TYR A 24 -9.99 12.60 2.78
N MET A 25 -9.53 12.62 1.52
CA MET A 25 -10.06 11.77 0.44
C MET A 25 -11.59 11.87 0.24
N GLY A 26 -12.26 12.92 0.73
CA GLY A 26 -13.72 13.00 0.69
C GLY A 26 -14.45 12.01 1.60
N TYR A 27 -13.80 11.52 2.67
CA TYR A 27 -14.50 10.80 3.73
C TYR A 27 -15.63 11.67 4.35
N PRO A 28 -16.75 11.06 4.77
CA PRO A 28 -17.85 11.76 5.44
C PRO A 28 -17.41 12.44 6.73
N GLU A 29 -18.09 13.51 7.12
CA GLU A 29 -17.76 14.29 8.33
C GLU A 29 -17.76 13.41 9.59
N GLU A 30 -18.70 12.46 9.70
CA GLU A 30 -18.79 11.53 10.83
C GLU A 30 -17.54 10.64 10.96
N VAL A 31 -16.91 10.30 9.83
CA VAL A 31 -15.65 9.55 9.81
C VAL A 31 -14.49 10.47 10.18
N VAL A 32 -14.41 11.64 9.56
CA VAL A 32 -13.31 12.61 9.77
C VAL A 32 -13.28 13.11 11.22
N SER A 33 -14.43 13.45 11.80
CA SER A 33 -14.53 13.95 13.18
C SER A 33 -14.09 12.91 14.21
N GLY A 34 -14.20 11.62 13.89
CA GLY A 34 -13.77 10.53 14.75
C GLY A 34 -12.27 10.25 14.74
N LEU A 35 -11.50 10.81 13.79
CA LEU A 35 -10.07 10.51 13.65
C LEU A 35 -9.26 10.99 14.86
N SER A 36 -9.37 12.26 15.23
CA SER A 36 -8.58 12.82 16.35
C SER A 36 -8.94 12.16 17.68
N GLU A 37 -10.22 11.84 17.90
CA GLU A 37 -10.67 11.09 19.07
C GLU A 37 -10.10 9.66 19.09
N GLY A 38 -10.14 8.96 17.95
CA GLY A 38 -9.68 7.58 17.84
C GLY A 38 -8.17 7.40 18.00
N TYR A 39 -7.37 8.35 17.49
CA TYR A 39 -5.90 8.29 17.58
C TYR A 39 -5.33 9.04 18.79
N GLY A 40 -6.10 9.94 19.41
CA GLY A 40 -5.64 10.76 20.53
C GLY A 40 -4.67 11.87 20.12
N ASP A 41 -4.52 12.15 18.83
CA ASP A 41 -3.72 13.24 18.26
C ASP A 41 -4.31 13.74 16.93
N ASP A 42 -3.90 14.94 16.50
CA ASP A 42 -4.30 15.53 15.23
C ASP A 42 -3.34 15.20 14.06
N VAL A 43 -2.20 14.55 14.34
CA VAL A 43 -1.17 14.25 13.33
C VAL A 43 -1.73 13.31 12.27
N HIS A 44 -2.50 12.29 12.68
CA HIS A 44 -3.13 11.36 11.76
C HIS A 44 -4.15 12.05 10.84
N GLY A 45 -4.94 12.97 11.41
CA GLY A 45 -5.89 13.80 10.64
C GLY A 45 -5.17 14.68 9.63
N GLU A 46 -4.14 15.42 10.04
CA GLU A 46 -3.40 16.32 9.15
C GLU A 46 -2.64 15.56 8.05
N LEU A 47 -2.12 14.36 8.31
CA LEU A 47 -1.57 13.49 7.28
C LEU A 47 -2.64 13.05 6.28
N LEU A 48 -3.81 12.60 6.74
CA LEU A 48 -4.89 12.15 5.86
C LEU A 48 -5.46 13.29 5.02
N LYS A 49 -5.52 14.51 5.57
CA LYS A 49 -6.14 15.69 4.96
C LYS A 49 -5.69 15.97 3.53
N ARG A 50 -4.42 15.72 3.21
CA ARG A 50 -3.85 15.97 1.86
C ARG A 50 -3.53 14.69 1.09
N THR A 51 -3.91 13.53 1.65
CA THR A 51 -3.60 12.23 1.06
C THR A 51 -4.71 11.79 0.12
N MET A 52 -4.30 11.14 -0.97
CA MET A 52 -5.16 10.55 -2.00
C MET A 52 -4.94 9.04 -2.12
N PHE A 53 -3.72 8.58 -1.87
CA PHE A 53 -3.37 7.17 -1.89
C PHE A 53 -2.42 6.85 -0.74
N ILE A 54 -2.71 5.78 -0.03
CA ILE A 54 -1.82 5.11 0.91
C ILE A 54 -1.72 3.67 0.44
N HIS A 55 -0.52 3.21 0.09
CA HIS A 55 -0.27 1.81 -0.27
C HIS A 55 0.91 1.29 0.52
N GLY A 56 0.88 0.06 1.00
CA GLY A 56 1.98 -0.43 1.82
C GLY A 56 1.93 -1.92 2.13
N ASN A 57 2.97 -2.35 2.82
CA ASN A 57 3.15 -3.71 3.29
C ASN A 57 3.51 -3.72 4.77
N VAL A 58 2.76 -4.50 5.53
CA VAL A 58 3.20 -5.06 6.79
C VAL A 58 3.89 -6.38 6.45
N PHE A 59 5.22 -6.35 6.44
CA PHE A 59 6.07 -7.54 6.30
C PHE A 59 5.54 -8.71 7.15
N PRO A 60 5.47 -9.95 6.61
CA PRO A 60 6.00 -10.33 5.29
C PRO A 60 5.02 -10.22 4.13
N ASN A 61 3.71 -10.32 4.35
CA ASN A 61 2.79 -10.59 3.24
C ASN A 61 1.36 -10.08 3.46
N LEU A 62 1.19 -9.07 4.31
CA LEU A 62 -0.05 -8.32 4.44
C LEU A 62 0.12 -6.95 3.78
N SER A 63 -0.62 -6.67 2.71
CA SER A 63 -0.69 -5.32 2.13
C SER A 63 -1.96 -4.60 2.53
N PHE A 64 -1.91 -3.28 2.45
CA PHE A 64 -3.06 -2.40 2.57
C PHE A 64 -3.04 -1.35 1.48
N LEU A 65 -4.23 -0.94 1.07
CA LEU A 65 -4.45 0.16 0.14
C LEU A 65 -5.64 0.99 0.62
N ASN A 66 -5.41 2.27 0.84
CA ASN A 66 -6.44 3.28 0.99
C ASN A 66 -6.34 4.25 -0.20
N ALA A 67 -7.32 4.23 -1.09
CA ALA A 67 -7.21 4.90 -2.38
C ALA A 67 -8.46 5.72 -2.68
N PHE A 68 -8.27 6.95 -3.15
CA PHE A 68 -9.34 7.79 -3.69
C PHE A 68 -9.46 7.57 -5.20
N ILE A 69 -10.43 6.75 -5.61
CA ILE A 69 -10.52 6.25 -6.98
C ILE A 69 -11.97 6.17 -7.48
N ALA A 70 -12.19 6.41 -8.77
CA ALA A 70 -13.51 6.32 -9.38
C ALA A 70 -13.81 4.88 -9.81
N LYS A 71 -15.08 4.48 -9.64
CA LYS A 71 -15.56 3.15 -10.02
C LYS A 71 -15.73 2.96 -11.53
N ASP A 72 -15.80 4.07 -12.27
CA ASP A 72 -15.89 4.14 -13.73
C ASP A 72 -15.52 5.56 -14.22
N GLY A 73 -15.53 5.78 -15.53
CA GLY A 73 -15.19 7.07 -16.14
C GLY A 73 -16.25 8.17 -16.03
N GLN A 74 -17.37 7.93 -15.34
CA GLN A 74 -18.48 8.88 -15.19
C GLN A 74 -18.77 9.24 -13.73
N SER A 75 -18.32 8.42 -12.79
CA SER A 75 -18.53 8.59 -11.36
C SER A 75 -17.42 9.43 -10.71
N MET A 76 -17.79 10.16 -9.67
CA MET A 76 -16.79 10.81 -8.81
C MET A 76 -15.95 9.74 -8.08
N PRO A 77 -14.66 10.01 -7.81
CA PRO A 77 -13.86 9.11 -7.00
C PRO A 77 -14.37 9.02 -5.56
N MET A 78 -14.18 7.85 -4.97
CA MET A 78 -14.53 7.54 -3.58
C MET A 78 -13.32 6.91 -2.90
N PRO A 79 -13.12 7.13 -1.59
CA PRO A 79 -12.12 6.40 -0.85
C PRO A 79 -12.55 4.94 -0.68
N ILE A 80 -11.61 4.03 -0.93
CA ILE A 80 -11.73 2.61 -0.62
C ILE A 80 -10.64 2.24 0.39
N LEU A 81 -10.90 1.25 1.24
CA LEU A 81 -9.89 0.63 2.09
C LEU A 81 -9.92 -0.88 1.88
N THR A 82 -8.78 -1.44 1.49
CA THR A 82 -8.62 -2.89 1.37
C THR A 82 -7.35 -3.36 2.04
N LEU A 83 -7.43 -4.50 2.71
CA LEU A 83 -6.28 -5.27 3.15
C LEU A 83 -6.25 -6.57 2.36
N ARG A 84 -5.05 -7.06 2.11
CA ARG A 84 -4.86 -8.30 1.37
C ARG A 84 -3.72 -9.13 1.92
N GLN A 85 -3.97 -10.41 2.06
CA GLN A 85 -3.00 -11.40 2.49
C GLN A 85 -2.54 -12.22 1.29
N TRP A 86 -1.24 -12.16 1.00
CA TRP A 86 -0.61 -12.99 -0.04
C TRP A 86 -0.16 -14.31 0.58
N ARG A 87 -1.05 -15.31 0.57
CA ARG A 87 -0.79 -16.60 1.20
C ARG A 87 0.12 -17.45 0.31
N PRO A 88 1.34 -17.79 0.75
CA PRO A 88 2.20 -18.66 -0.04
C PRO A 88 1.61 -20.07 -0.06
N LEU A 89 1.45 -20.64 -1.25
CA LEU A 89 1.07 -22.05 -1.44
C LEU A 89 2.31 -22.89 -1.77
N ASP A 90 3.16 -22.36 -2.65
CA ASP A 90 4.50 -22.87 -2.94
C ASP A 90 5.36 -21.75 -3.56
N ALA A 91 6.54 -22.08 -4.08
CA ALA A 91 7.49 -21.12 -4.66
C ALA A 91 6.95 -20.33 -5.87
N ALA A 92 5.86 -20.76 -6.50
CA ALA A 92 5.33 -20.16 -7.71
C ALA A 92 3.81 -19.93 -7.70
N ARG A 93 3.15 -20.20 -6.58
CA ARG A 93 1.71 -20.03 -6.42
C ARG A 93 1.41 -19.39 -5.09
N MET A 94 0.43 -18.48 -5.12
CA MET A 94 -0.14 -17.87 -3.94
C MET A 94 -1.66 -17.91 -4.02
N GLU A 95 -2.31 -17.81 -2.87
CA GLU A 95 -3.73 -17.50 -2.74
C GLU A 95 -3.85 -16.08 -2.19
N VAL A 96 -4.72 -15.26 -2.78
CA VAL A 96 -4.94 -13.88 -2.32
C VAL A 96 -6.25 -13.83 -1.54
N TRP A 97 -6.17 -13.52 -0.25
CA TRP A 97 -7.35 -13.15 0.52
C TRP A 97 -7.46 -11.63 0.50
N SER A 98 -8.53 -11.10 -0.10
CA SER A 98 -8.74 -9.67 -0.24
C SER A 98 -10.00 -9.25 0.50
N TRP A 99 -9.86 -8.32 1.42
CA TRP A 99 -10.94 -7.81 2.26
C TRP A 99 -11.16 -6.33 1.99
N PHE A 100 -12.43 -5.95 1.94
CA PHE A 100 -12.85 -4.56 1.94
C PHE A 100 -13.25 -4.16 3.36
N PHE A 101 -12.82 -2.95 3.75
CA PHE A 101 -13.20 -2.35 5.02
C PHE A 101 -13.84 -0.99 4.76
N VAL A 102 -14.81 -0.67 5.61
CA VAL A 102 -15.42 0.66 5.68
C VAL A 102 -15.77 0.97 7.13
N GLU A 103 -15.72 2.24 7.46
CA GLU A 103 -15.94 2.74 8.80
C GLU A 103 -17.37 2.44 9.26
N ARG A 104 -17.48 1.94 10.50
CA ARG A 104 -18.76 1.50 11.08
C ARG A 104 -19.81 2.63 11.07
N ASN A 105 -19.37 3.84 11.38
CA ASN A 105 -20.19 5.04 11.50
C ASN A 105 -20.41 5.78 10.17
N ALA A 106 -19.84 5.32 9.04
CA ALA A 106 -20.11 5.94 7.75
C ALA A 106 -21.59 5.78 7.35
N PRO A 107 -22.18 6.76 6.62
CA PRO A 107 -23.51 6.64 6.05
C PRO A 107 -23.64 5.40 5.14
N GLU A 108 -24.81 4.76 5.14
CA GLU A 108 -25.02 3.50 4.40
C GLU A 108 -24.80 3.66 2.89
N GLU A 109 -25.20 4.81 2.33
CA GLU A 109 -24.95 5.13 0.92
C GLU A 109 -23.45 5.20 0.62
N PHE A 110 -22.65 5.81 1.50
CA PHE A 110 -21.20 5.86 1.34
C PHE A 110 -20.59 4.45 1.38
N LYS A 111 -21.04 3.60 2.32
CA LYS A 111 -20.57 2.20 2.40
C LYS A 111 -20.84 1.45 1.11
N GLN A 112 -22.04 1.58 0.56
CA GLN A 112 -22.42 0.96 -0.70
C GLN A 112 -21.57 1.48 -1.87
N GLN A 113 -21.39 2.80 -1.99
CA GLN A 113 -20.60 3.39 -3.06
C GLN A 113 -19.11 3.03 -2.96
N SER A 114 -18.53 3.04 -1.77
CA SER A 114 -17.14 2.63 -1.54
C SER A 114 -16.95 1.14 -1.83
N PHE A 115 -17.89 0.27 -1.44
CA PHE A 115 -17.86 -1.16 -1.78
C PHE A 115 -17.94 -1.41 -3.29
N GLU A 116 -18.86 -0.76 -4.00
CA GLU A 116 -18.96 -0.84 -5.45
C GLU A 116 -17.68 -0.36 -6.14
N THR A 117 -17.07 0.69 -5.62
CA THR A 117 -15.80 1.22 -6.10
C THR A 117 -14.69 0.21 -5.91
N TYR A 118 -14.59 -0.41 -4.73
CA TYR A 118 -13.62 -1.47 -4.46
C TYR A 118 -13.79 -2.63 -5.44
N VAL A 119 -14.98 -3.23 -5.56
CA VAL A 119 -15.20 -4.41 -6.42
C VAL A 119 -14.91 -4.14 -7.90
N ARG A 120 -15.11 -2.90 -8.36
CA ARG A 120 -14.84 -2.52 -9.76
C ARG A 120 -13.37 -2.21 -10.03
N THR A 121 -12.60 -1.85 -9.00
CA THR A 121 -11.20 -1.39 -9.16
C THR A 121 -10.19 -2.45 -8.70
N PHE A 122 -10.41 -3.05 -7.53
CA PHE A 122 -9.57 -4.08 -6.92
C PHE A 122 -10.39 -5.34 -6.57
N GLY A 123 -9.73 -6.35 -6.01
CA GLY A 123 -10.31 -7.69 -5.86
C GLY A 123 -10.28 -8.48 -7.16
N VAL A 124 -10.79 -9.71 -7.11
CA VAL A 124 -10.68 -10.70 -8.20
C VAL A 124 -11.21 -10.26 -9.57
N GLY A 125 -12.18 -9.33 -9.59
CA GLY A 125 -12.78 -8.79 -10.82
C GLY A 125 -12.53 -7.30 -11.03
N GLY A 126 -11.65 -6.69 -10.23
CA GLY A 126 -11.34 -5.28 -10.32
C GLY A 126 -10.43 -4.95 -11.49
N VAL A 127 -10.71 -3.86 -12.20
CA VAL A 127 -10.01 -3.51 -13.45
C VAL A 127 -8.51 -3.25 -13.29
N PHE A 128 -8.02 -2.92 -12.10
CA PHE A 128 -6.59 -2.80 -11.82
C PHE A 128 -5.98 -4.14 -11.44
N GLU A 129 -6.61 -4.83 -10.50
CA GLU A 129 -6.02 -6.00 -9.86
C GLU A 129 -5.93 -7.23 -10.77
N GLN A 130 -6.76 -7.30 -11.81
CA GLN A 130 -6.62 -8.30 -12.87
C GLN A 130 -5.30 -8.17 -13.65
N ASP A 131 -4.87 -6.94 -13.93
CA ASP A 131 -3.66 -6.66 -14.71
C ASP A 131 -2.42 -6.87 -13.83
N ASP A 132 -2.49 -6.49 -12.55
CA ASP A 132 -1.47 -6.81 -11.55
C ASP A 132 -1.23 -8.34 -11.46
N ALA A 133 -2.31 -9.12 -11.40
CA ALA A 133 -2.23 -10.58 -11.31
C ALA A 133 -1.55 -11.20 -12.55
N GLU A 134 -1.87 -10.73 -13.76
CA GLU A 134 -1.23 -11.19 -14.99
C GLU A 134 0.26 -10.84 -15.01
N ILE A 135 0.63 -9.62 -14.59
CA ILE A 135 2.03 -9.19 -14.49
C ILE A 135 2.81 -10.09 -13.52
N PHE A 136 2.26 -10.37 -12.34
CA PHE A 136 2.92 -11.26 -11.36
C PHE A 136 3.07 -12.68 -11.87
N GLN A 137 2.07 -13.19 -12.59
CA GLN A 137 2.13 -14.50 -13.22
C GLN A 137 3.22 -14.53 -14.31
N ALA A 138 3.30 -13.49 -15.14
CA ALA A 138 4.31 -13.38 -16.19
C ALA A 138 5.74 -13.32 -15.62
N ILE A 139 5.97 -12.53 -14.56
CA ILE A 139 7.26 -12.46 -13.84
C ILE A 139 7.62 -13.85 -13.29
N THR A 140 6.69 -14.50 -12.58
CA THR A 140 6.91 -15.84 -12.00
C THR A 140 7.21 -16.91 -13.05
N LYS A 141 6.60 -16.80 -14.24
CA LYS A 141 6.90 -17.69 -15.35
C LYS A 141 8.30 -17.41 -15.92
N GLY A 142 8.69 -16.14 -16.02
CA GLY A 142 10.00 -15.72 -16.51
C GLY A 142 11.16 -16.17 -15.61
N THR A 143 10.97 -16.16 -14.28
CA THR A 143 12.02 -16.57 -13.32
C THR A 143 12.33 -18.06 -13.34
N ARG A 144 11.54 -18.89 -14.02
CA ARG A 144 11.77 -20.33 -14.18
C ARG A 144 12.72 -20.71 -15.32
N GLY A 145 13.16 -19.73 -16.12
CA GLY A 145 14.14 -19.97 -17.18
C GLY A 145 15.51 -20.36 -16.63
N GLU A 146 16.24 -21.24 -17.31
CA GLU A 146 17.56 -21.73 -16.88
C GLU A 146 18.58 -20.59 -16.65
N LEU A 147 18.49 -19.53 -17.47
CA LEU A 147 19.36 -18.35 -17.35
C LEU A 147 18.81 -17.28 -16.39
N ALA A 148 17.56 -17.40 -15.94
CA ALA A 148 16.91 -16.34 -15.17
C ALA A 148 17.54 -16.14 -13.79
N GLY A 149 18.07 -17.20 -13.18
CA GLY A 149 18.74 -17.12 -11.88
C GLY A 149 20.06 -16.35 -11.88
N GLY A 150 20.61 -16.02 -13.05
CA GLY A 150 21.81 -15.19 -13.19
C GLY A 150 21.54 -13.70 -13.41
N VAL A 151 20.28 -13.26 -13.39
CA VAL A 151 19.89 -11.87 -13.63
C VAL A 151 19.45 -11.21 -12.32
N GLU A 152 19.98 -10.01 -12.06
CA GLU A 152 19.62 -9.21 -10.90
C GLU A 152 18.37 -8.35 -11.15
N LEU A 153 17.55 -8.17 -10.12
CA LEU A 153 16.45 -7.21 -10.15
C LEU A 153 17.01 -5.80 -9.92
N ASN A 154 16.69 -4.86 -10.81
CA ASN A 154 17.04 -3.46 -10.60
C ASN A 154 16.11 -2.85 -9.53
N LEU A 155 16.70 -2.34 -8.45
CA LEU A 155 16.02 -1.61 -7.37
C LEU A 155 16.71 -0.26 -7.10
N GLU A 156 17.25 0.37 -8.14
CA GLU A 156 18.08 1.58 -8.03
C GLU A 156 17.27 2.88 -8.03
N MET A 157 15.94 2.83 -8.18
CA MET A 157 15.11 4.04 -8.24
C MET A 157 15.29 4.88 -6.96
N GLY A 158 15.79 6.10 -7.16
CA GLY A 158 16.02 7.07 -6.11
C GLY A 158 17.21 6.77 -5.19
N LEU A 159 17.98 5.70 -5.46
CA LEU A 159 19.20 5.40 -4.72
C LEU A 159 20.17 6.59 -4.87
N ASP A 160 20.70 7.06 -3.73
CA ASP A 160 21.62 8.19 -3.60
C ASP A 160 21.18 9.54 -4.19
N ASN A 161 19.93 9.63 -4.68
CA ASN A 161 19.42 10.81 -5.39
C ASN A 161 18.17 11.43 -4.75
N LEU A 162 17.52 10.73 -3.80
CA LEU A 162 16.36 11.26 -3.08
C LEU A 162 16.71 11.66 -1.66
N ALA A 163 16.40 12.92 -1.34
CA ALA A 163 16.52 13.44 0.02
C ALA A 163 15.32 13.05 0.88
N PRO A 164 15.49 13.02 2.22
CA PRO A 164 14.37 12.90 3.12
C PRO A 164 13.34 14.03 2.94
N ASP A 165 12.06 13.74 3.16
CA ASP A 165 11.02 14.78 3.19
C ASP A 165 11.02 15.49 4.55
N PRO A 166 11.43 16.77 4.64
CA PRO A 166 11.45 17.49 5.90
C PRO A 166 10.06 17.90 6.40
N THR A 167 9.02 17.77 5.58
CA THR A 167 7.64 18.14 5.91
C THR A 167 6.81 16.98 6.43
N TRP A 168 7.37 15.77 6.43
CA TRP A 168 6.71 14.57 6.93
C TRP A 168 6.50 14.65 8.45
N LEU A 169 5.24 14.50 8.87
CA LEU A 169 4.85 14.59 10.28
C LEU A 169 4.91 13.24 11.01
N GLY A 170 4.88 12.13 10.26
CA GLY A 170 4.78 10.78 10.80
C GLY A 170 6.14 10.16 11.18
N PRO A 171 6.14 8.94 11.72
CA PRO A 171 7.36 8.19 11.96
C PRO A 171 7.96 7.64 10.65
N GLY A 172 9.16 7.05 10.77
CA GLY A 172 9.84 6.35 9.67
C GLY A 172 10.90 7.19 8.97
N ARG A 173 11.34 6.69 7.81
CA ARG A 173 12.33 7.34 6.94
C ARG A 173 11.60 7.80 5.67
N PRO A 174 11.08 9.04 5.63
CA PRO A 174 10.33 9.54 4.49
C PRO A 174 11.29 10.01 3.39
N LEU A 175 10.94 9.76 2.13
CA LEU A 175 11.56 10.36 0.95
C LEU A 175 10.58 11.30 0.28
N ALA A 176 11.08 12.43 -0.23
CA ALA A 176 10.31 13.50 -0.88
C ALA A 176 9.68 13.12 -2.24
N SER A 177 9.66 11.83 -2.60
CA SER A 177 9.06 11.33 -3.84
C SER A 177 8.23 10.08 -3.59
N GLY A 178 7.12 9.99 -4.33
CA GLY A 178 6.34 8.76 -4.50
C GLY A 178 7.00 7.75 -5.44
N TYR A 179 8.01 8.16 -6.20
CA TYR A 179 8.78 7.30 -7.10
C TYR A 179 10.13 6.97 -6.46
N ALA A 180 10.17 5.88 -5.69
CA ALA A 180 11.38 5.39 -5.04
C ALA A 180 11.27 3.87 -4.78
N GLU A 181 12.40 3.18 -4.70
CA GLU A 181 12.45 1.75 -4.37
C GLU A 181 13.03 1.46 -2.98
N GLN A 182 13.12 2.48 -2.11
CA GLN A 182 13.65 2.32 -0.74
C GLN A 182 12.87 1.27 0.06
N ASN A 183 11.53 1.26 -0.02
CA ASN A 183 10.71 0.31 0.74
C ASN A 183 10.94 -1.14 0.26
N GLN A 184 11.08 -1.34 -1.05
CA GLN A 184 11.36 -2.64 -1.67
C GLN A 184 12.75 -3.14 -1.24
N ARG A 185 13.77 -2.27 -1.27
CA ARG A 185 15.12 -2.62 -0.79
C ARG A 185 15.10 -3.04 0.69
N GLU A 186 14.38 -2.33 1.54
CA GLU A 186 14.29 -2.62 2.98
C GLU A 186 13.49 -3.89 3.26
N TYR A 187 12.43 -4.16 2.49
CA TYR A 187 11.71 -5.42 2.51
C TYR A 187 12.64 -6.60 2.18
N TRP A 188 13.38 -6.52 1.06
CA TRP A 188 14.28 -7.60 0.64
C TRP A 188 15.44 -7.80 1.60
N LYS A 189 16.00 -6.71 2.14
CA LYS A 189 17.01 -6.79 3.21
C LYS A 189 16.48 -7.57 4.40
N GLN A 190 15.31 -7.20 4.93
CA GLN A 190 14.69 -7.91 6.05
C GLN A 190 14.42 -9.39 5.73
N TYR A 191 13.94 -9.67 4.51
CA TYR A 191 13.68 -11.03 4.05
C TYR A 191 14.96 -11.88 4.02
N PHE A 192 16.05 -11.35 3.44
CA PHE A 192 17.33 -12.04 3.41
C PHE A 192 17.98 -12.16 4.78
N ASP A 193 17.82 -11.17 5.66
CA ASP A 193 18.26 -11.25 7.05
C ASP A 193 17.55 -12.44 7.75
N TYR A 194 16.25 -12.64 7.54
CA TYR A 194 15.52 -13.81 8.07
C TYR A 194 15.97 -15.15 7.48
N LEU A 195 16.33 -15.20 6.19
CA LEU A 195 16.78 -16.42 5.53
C LEU A 195 18.22 -16.81 5.89
N THR A 196 19.07 -15.83 6.21
CA THR A 196 20.51 -16.03 6.42
C THR A 196 20.91 -16.01 7.90
N THR A 197 20.10 -15.40 8.78
CA THR A 197 20.33 -15.43 10.21
C THR A 197 19.96 -16.81 10.77
N PRO A 198 20.89 -17.54 11.42
CA PRO A 198 20.57 -18.78 12.10
C PRO A 198 19.42 -18.55 13.08
N ARG A 199 18.44 -19.46 13.10
CA ARG A 199 17.39 -19.42 14.15
C ARG A 199 18.09 -19.33 15.50
N ARG A 200 17.76 -18.30 16.28
CA ARG A 200 18.10 -18.31 17.70
C ARG A 200 17.31 -19.47 18.30
N ASP A 201 18.00 -20.44 18.89
CA ASP A 201 17.34 -21.45 19.70
C ASP A 201 16.64 -20.71 20.85
N GLU A 202 15.31 -20.65 20.82
CA GLU A 202 14.48 -20.11 21.92
C GLU A 202 14.43 -21.08 23.11
N ASN A 203 15.57 -21.68 23.45
CA ASN A 203 15.76 -22.54 24.62
C ASN A 203 17.02 -22.11 25.39
N VAL A 204 16.99 -20.89 25.96
CA VAL A 204 17.73 -20.51 27.18
C VAL A 204 16.87 -19.57 27.99
#